data_AF-F1LEF0-F1
#
_entry.id   AF-F1LEF0-F1
#
_cell.length_a   1.000
_cell.length_b   1.000
_cell.length_c   1.000
_cell.angle_alpha   90.00
_cell.angle_beta   90.00
_cell.angle_gamma   90.00
#
_symmetry.space_group_name_H-M   'P 1'
#
loop_
_entity.id
_entity.type
_entity.pdbx_description
1 polymer ?
#
loop_
_entity_poly.entity_id
_entity_poly.type
_entity_poly.pdbx_seq_one_letter_code
_entity_poly.pdbx_strand_id
1 'polypeptide(L)'
;MYEEDARNAKYEVGDLDMEVTITGVPQQEKDRKLQDWESANFESLLLKNVRKCSYAVPRRIQAAVIPLIMNGWDLFGHAETGSGKTLAFILPVINGIMKKGAPENTLNAPIALIVAPTRELVSQLYNQTRKVAEGTGVTVAQCYGRTDIAKCLDDIRKGCNILVATPGRLMDFVSKGRVHVRNVEYFILDEADRMLNVDGFQSNMLDLTHTHDFPTSEQRQTML
;
A
#
# COMPACT_ATOMS: atom_id res chain seq x y z
N MET A 1 8.23 17.11 9.01
CA MET A 1 7.64 15.87 8.43
C MET A 1 7.04 16.11 7.04
N TYR A 2 6.38 17.24 6.79
CA TYR A 2 5.78 17.59 5.49
C TYR A 2 6.68 18.44 4.56
N GLU A 3 7.77 19.01 5.08
CA GLU A 3 8.68 19.91 4.33
C GLU A 3 9.50 19.22 3.24
N GLU A 4 9.76 17.91 3.35
CA GLU A 4 10.43 17.14 2.31
C GLU A 4 9.49 16.86 1.13
N ASP A 5 8.24 16.50 1.41
CA ASP A 5 7.21 16.32 0.38
C ASP A 5 6.88 17.65 -0.32
N ALA A 6 6.82 18.76 0.41
CA ALA A 6 6.64 20.09 -0.16
C ALA A 6 7.83 20.56 -1.04
N ARG A 7 9.06 20.15 -0.71
CA ARG A 7 10.24 20.36 -1.56
C ARG A 7 10.17 19.50 -2.83
N ASN A 8 9.70 18.25 -2.69
CA ASN A 8 9.46 17.33 -3.80
C ASN A 8 8.14 17.62 -4.56
N ALA A 9 7.32 18.57 -4.13
CA ALA A 9 6.15 19.02 -4.87
C ALA A 9 6.50 20.07 -5.93
N LYS A 10 7.73 20.59 -5.90
CA LYS A 10 8.27 21.55 -6.87
C LYS A 10 8.89 20.90 -8.12
N TYR A 11 8.73 19.59 -8.34
CA TYR A 11 9.13 19.02 -9.63
C TYR A 11 8.28 19.65 -10.72
N GLU A 12 8.98 20.28 -11.67
CA GLU A 12 8.41 20.99 -12.79
C GLU A 12 7.52 20.04 -13.60
N VAL A 13 6.49 20.60 -14.20
CA VAL A 13 5.59 19.97 -15.17
C VAL A 13 6.35 19.30 -16.34
N GLY A 14 7.68 19.48 -16.44
CA GLY A 14 8.58 18.85 -17.41
C GLY A 14 8.91 17.37 -17.20
N ASP A 15 8.67 16.77 -16.02
CA ASP A 15 8.92 15.32 -15.77
C ASP A 15 7.78 14.40 -16.26
N LEU A 16 6.86 14.96 -17.04
CA LEU A 16 5.72 14.28 -17.66
C LEU A 16 6.12 13.37 -18.82
N ASP A 17 7.33 12.80 -18.89
CA ASP A 17 7.73 11.90 -20.00
C ASP A 17 8.19 10.50 -19.57
N MET A 18 8.00 10.13 -18.29
CA MET A 18 8.26 8.75 -17.85
C MET A 18 7.21 7.76 -18.36
N GLU A 19 7.68 6.62 -18.87
CA GLU A 19 6.87 5.49 -19.31
C GLU A 19 6.30 4.74 -18.09
N VAL A 20 4.98 4.49 -18.11
CA VAL A 20 4.28 3.72 -17.09
C VAL A 20 3.66 2.52 -17.76
N THR A 21 4.07 1.32 -17.36
CA THR A 21 3.54 0.07 -17.91
C THR A 21 2.57 -0.54 -16.93
N ILE A 22 1.32 -0.74 -17.37
CA ILE A 22 0.26 -1.37 -16.58
C ILE A 22 -0.21 -2.63 -17.31
N THR A 23 -0.18 -3.77 -16.63
CA THR A 23 -0.72 -5.05 -17.10
C THR A 23 -1.73 -5.62 -16.08
N GLY A 24 -2.47 -6.66 -16.45
CA GLY A 24 -3.57 -7.22 -15.64
C GLY A 24 -4.93 -6.54 -15.84
N VAL A 25 -4.98 -5.46 -16.62
CA VAL A 25 -6.17 -4.64 -16.82
C VAL A 25 -6.57 -4.58 -18.31
N PRO A 26 -7.87 -4.68 -18.66
CA PRO A 26 -8.35 -4.52 -20.04
C PRO A 26 -7.97 -3.17 -20.64
N GLN A 27 -7.69 -3.13 -21.95
CA GLN A 27 -7.21 -1.92 -22.61
C GLN A 27 -8.18 -0.73 -22.48
N GLN A 28 -9.49 -0.99 -22.52
CA GLN A 28 -10.54 0.03 -22.38
C GLN A 28 -10.50 0.74 -21.01
N GLU A 29 -10.07 0.04 -19.98
CA GLU A 29 -9.99 0.60 -18.62
C GLU A 29 -8.74 1.47 -18.45
N LYS A 30 -7.66 1.21 -19.20
CA LYS A 30 -6.40 1.98 -19.14
C LYS A 30 -6.54 3.42 -19.62
N ASP A 31 -7.61 3.74 -20.35
CA ASP A 31 -7.90 5.09 -20.82
C ASP A 31 -8.46 6.00 -19.70
N ARG A 32 -8.91 5.41 -18.58
CA ARG A 32 -9.37 6.16 -17.40
C ARG A 32 -8.18 6.80 -16.70
N LYS A 33 -8.09 8.13 -16.76
CA LYS A 33 -7.03 8.91 -16.09
C LYS A 33 -7.61 9.94 -15.15
N LEU A 34 -7.14 9.91 -13.91
CA LEU A 34 -7.43 10.95 -12.93
C LEU A 34 -6.75 12.26 -13.35
N GLN A 35 -7.51 13.34 -13.45
CA GLN A 35 -6.99 14.65 -13.87
C GLN A 35 -6.49 15.47 -12.68
N ASP A 36 -7.23 15.41 -11.58
CA ASP A 36 -7.00 16.18 -10.36
C ASP A 36 -7.43 15.37 -9.12
N TRP A 37 -7.10 15.85 -7.92
CA TRP A 37 -7.46 15.12 -6.70
C TRP A 37 -8.95 15.22 -6.36
N GLU A 38 -9.62 16.26 -6.85
CA GLU A 38 -11.03 16.56 -6.64
C GLU A 38 -11.93 15.54 -7.34
N SER A 39 -11.54 15.08 -8.52
CA SER A 39 -12.19 14.02 -9.28
C SER A 39 -11.89 12.60 -8.78
N ALA A 40 -11.01 12.45 -7.78
CA ALA A 40 -10.59 11.14 -7.27
C ALA A 40 -11.67 10.42 -6.46
N ASN A 41 -12.77 11.11 -6.11
CA ASN A 41 -13.84 10.56 -5.27
C ASN A 41 -13.30 9.97 -3.95
N PHE A 42 -12.32 10.67 -3.36
CA PHE A 42 -11.77 10.34 -2.05
C PHE A 42 -12.63 10.93 -0.94
N GLU A 43 -12.68 10.22 0.19
CA GLU A 43 -13.24 10.74 1.43
C GLU A 43 -12.59 12.07 1.82
N SER A 44 -13.42 13.00 2.33
CA SER A 44 -13.03 14.40 2.53
C SER A 44 -11.75 14.58 3.37
N LEU A 45 -11.57 13.75 4.40
CA LEU A 45 -10.40 13.80 5.27
C LEU A 45 -9.13 13.27 4.59
N LEU A 46 -9.24 12.25 3.73
CA LEU A 46 -8.11 11.77 2.94
C LEU A 46 -7.66 12.85 1.93
N LEU A 47 -8.61 13.47 1.22
CA LEU A 47 -8.32 14.57 0.30
C LEU A 47 -7.65 15.75 1.02
N LYS A 48 -8.11 16.07 2.24
CA LYS A 48 -7.47 17.09 3.10
C LYS A 48 -6.01 16.73 3.41
N ASN A 49 -5.70 15.47 3.69
CA ASN A 49 -4.34 15.04 3.99
C ASN A 49 -3.44 15.07 2.75
N VAL A 50 -3.94 14.69 1.58
CA VAL A 50 -3.22 14.85 0.30
C VAL A 50 -2.80 16.31 0.10
N ARG A 51 -3.72 17.26 0.35
CA ARG A 51 -3.43 18.70 0.27
C ARG A 51 -2.42 19.17 1.33
N LYS A 52 -2.51 18.68 2.56
CA LYS A 52 -1.53 18.99 3.63
C LYS A 52 -0.11 18.55 3.25
N CYS A 53 0.02 17.41 2.57
CA CYS A 53 1.30 16.93 2.06
C CYS A 53 1.82 17.74 0.86
N SER A 54 1.08 18.76 0.42
CA SER A 54 1.42 19.64 -0.72
C SER A 54 1.53 18.91 -2.05
N TYR A 55 0.82 17.79 -2.23
CA TYR A 55 0.72 17.13 -3.54
C TYR A 55 -0.26 17.90 -4.43
N ALA A 56 0.26 18.79 -5.29
CA ALA A 56 -0.55 19.70 -6.09
C ALA A 56 -1.49 18.97 -7.07
N VAL A 57 -0.97 17.98 -7.80
CA VAL A 57 -1.70 17.19 -8.80
C VAL A 57 -1.24 15.73 -8.75
N PRO A 58 -2.07 14.76 -9.18
CA PRO A 58 -1.66 13.37 -9.27
C PRO A 58 -0.53 13.20 -10.30
N ARG A 59 0.52 12.46 -9.92
CA ARG A 59 1.60 12.08 -10.83
C ARG A 59 1.10 11.04 -11.84
N ARG A 60 1.77 10.88 -12.99
CA ARG A 60 1.34 9.95 -14.06
C ARG A 60 0.94 8.55 -13.58
N ILE A 61 1.79 7.91 -12.77
CA ILE A 61 1.49 6.59 -12.23
C ILE A 61 0.23 6.62 -11.35
N GLN A 62 0.10 7.62 -10.47
CA GLN A 62 -1.08 7.83 -9.61
C GLN A 62 -2.33 8.05 -10.47
N ALA A 63 -2.23 8.91 -11.48
CA ALA A 63 -3.32 9.23 -12.37
C ALA A 63 -3.83 8.02 -13.16
N ALA A 64 -2.91 7.12 -13.54
CA ALA A 64 -3.21 5.93 -14.30
C ALA A 64 -3.72 4.77 -13.43
N VAL A 65 -3.17 4.53 -12.24
CA VAL A 65 -3.53 3.36 -11.43
C VAL A 65 -4.61 3.62 -10.39
N ILE A 66 -4.75 4.84 -9.85
CA ILE A 66 -5.77 5.11 -8.80
C ILE A 66 -7.18 4.74 -9.28
N PRO A 67 -7.63 5.18 -10.47
CA PRO A 67 -8.96 4.79 -10.96
C PRO A 67 -9.11 3.28 -11.15
N LEU A 68 -8.05 2.57 -11.55
CA LEU A 68 -8.07 1.13 -11.76
C LEU A 68 -8.22 0.39 -10.42
N ILE A 69 -7.44 0.80 -9.41
CA ILE A 69 -7.49 0.20 -8.08
C ILE A 69 -8.86 0.44 -7.45
N MET A 70 -9.41 1.66 -7.56
CA MET A 70 -10.74 1.97 -7.04
C MET A 70 -11.87 1.18 -7.71
N ASN A 71 -11.66 0.69 -8.94
CA ASN A 71 -12.59 -0.17 -9.65
C ASN A 71 -12.35 -1.68 -9.39
N GLY A 72 -11.45 -2.03 -8.47
CA GLY A 72 -11.21 -3.41 -8.06
C GLY A 72 -10.31 -4.22 -8.99
N TRP A 73 -9.60 -3.58 -9.92
CA TRP A 73 -8.69 -4.29 -10.82
C TRP A 73 -7.41 -4.73 -10.11
N ASP A 74 -7.03 -5.99 -10.31
CA ASP A 74 -5.65 -6.44 -10.10
C ASP A 74 -4.74 -5.80 -11.14
N LEU A 75 -3.56 -5.35 -10.72
CA LEU A 75 -2.63 -4.71 -11.64
C LEU A 75 -1.17 -4.95 -11.29
N PHE A 76 -0.35 -4.94 -12.34
CA PHE A 76 1.10 -4.90 -12.24
C PHE A 76 1.54 -3.57 -12.87
N GLY A 77 2.14 -2.70 -12.07
CA GLY A 77 2.54 -1.36 -12.44
C GLY A 77 4.06 -1.19 -12.39
N HIS A 78 4.69 -1.04 -13.54
CA HIS A 78 6.10 -0.67 -13.62
C HIS A 78 6.26 0.83 -13.86
N ALA A 79 7.03 1.49 -12.99
CA ALA A 79 7.47 2.87 -13.13
C ALA A 79 8.81 3.07 -12.39
N GLU A 80 9.53 4.13 -12.71
CA GLU A 80 10.83 4.42 -12.08
C GLU A 80 10.73 4.73 -10.58
N THR A 81 11.86 4.61 -9.87
CA THR A 81 11.94 5.01 -8.45
C THR A 81 11.69 6.52 -8.33
N GLY A 82 10.95 6.94 -7.30
CA GLY A 82 10.63 8.36 -7.11
C GLY A 82 9.47 8.87 -7.99
N SER A 83 8.85 8.03 -8.83
CA SER A 83 7.66 8.37 -9.64
C SER A 83 6.37 8.60 -8.83
N GLY A 84 6.36 8.26 -7.53
CA GLY A 84 5.21 8.39 -6.65
C GLY A 84 4.31 7.14 -6.56
N LYS A 85 4.83 5.97 -6.96
CA LYS A 85 4.18 4.65 -6.86
C LYS A 85 3.51 4.38 -5.50
N THR A 86 4.21 4.71 -4.42
CA THR A 86 3.73 4.52 -3.04
C THR A 86 2.31 5.07 -2.83
N LEU A 87 2.07 6.35 -3.17
CA LEU A 87 0.76 6.96 -3.02
C LEU A 87 -0.26 6.45 -4.04
N ALA A 88 0.21 5.90 -5.16
CA ALA A 88 -0.62 5.38 -6.23
C ALA A 88 -1.46 4.19 -5.75
N PHE A 89 -0.92 3.33 -4.86
CA PHE A 89 -1.69 2.26 -4.22
C PHE A 89 -2.21 2.62 -2.83
N ILE A 90 -1.50 3.41 -2.03
CA ILE A 90 -1.93 3.73 -0.65
C ILE A 90 -3.23 4.54 -0.62
N LEU A 91 -3.34 5.57 -1.46
CA LEU A 91 -4.50 6.47 -1.43
C LEU A 91 -5.81 5.72 -1.72
N PRO A 92 -5.94 4.95 -2.81
CA PRO A 92 -7.17 4.21 -3.08
C PRO A 92 -7.46 3.12 -2.03
N VAL A 93 -6.42 2.49 -1.45
CA VAL A 93 -6.58 1.50 -0.36
C VAL A 93 -7.15 2.16 0.91
N ILE A 94 -6.57 3.28 1.36
CA ILE A 94 -7.09 4.01 2.53
C ILE A 94 -8.52 4.46 2.27
N ASN A 95 -8.82 4.98 1.08
CA ASN A 95 -10.16 5.39 0.70
C ASN A 95 -11.16 4.22 0.76
N GLY A 96 -10.78 3.05 0.25
CA GLY A 96 -11.59 1.83 0.30
C GLY A 96 -11.91 1.41 1.73
N ILE A 97 -10.89 1.39 2.61
CA ILE A 97 -11.06 1.08 4.03
C ILE A 97 -11.99 2.10 4.71
N MET A 98 -11.83 3.40 4.43
CA MET A 98 -12.68 4.44 4.99
C MET A 98 -14.15 4.29 4.57
N LYS A 99 -14.40 3.98 3.29
CA LYS A 99 -15.76 3.84 2.75
C LYS A 99 -16.48 2.59 3.24
N LYS A 100 -15.76 1.46 3.33
CA LYS A 100 -16.32 0.20 3.80
C LYS A 100 -16.50 0.17 5.32
N GLY A 101 -15.65 0.91 6.03
CA GLY A 101 -15.46 0.77 7.46
C GLY A 101 -14.54 -0.41 7.79
N ALA A 102 -13.77 -0.29 8.87
CA ALA A 102 -12.96 -1.40 9.36
C ALA A 102 -13.88 -2.46 10.01
N PRO A 103 -13.70 -3.76 9.72
CA PRO A 103 -14.43 -4.83 10.40
C PRO A 103 -14.25 -4.77 11.93
N GLU A 104 -15.20 -5.34 12.67
CA GLU A 104 -14.98 -5.63 14.09
C GLU A 104 -13.82 -6.64 14.23
N ASN A 105 -12.88 -6.39 15.15
CA ASN A 105 -11.66 -7.20 15.40
C ASN A 105 -10.53 -7.13 14.35
N THR A 106 -10.12 -5.93 13.93
CA THR A 106 -8.89 -5.73 13.11
C THR A 106 -7.58 -5.64 13.90
N LEU A 107 -7.61 -5.84 15.22
CA LEU A 107 -6.44 -5.61 16.10
C LEU A 107 -5.16 -6.30 15.63
N ASN A 108 -5.26 -7.54 15.14
CA ASN A 108 -4.13 -8.27 14.58
C ASN A 108 -4.45 -8.92 13.22
N ALA A 109 -5.48 -8.41 12.53
CA ALA A 109 -5.95 -8.94 11.25
C ALA A 109 -6.11 -7.80 10.25
N PRO A 110 -5.03 -7.45 9.51
CA PRO A 110 -5.04 -6.31 8.60
C PRO A 110 -5.98 -6.50 7.41
N ILE A 111 -6.50 -5.37 6.93
CA ILE A 111 -7.32 -5.27 5.72
C ILE A 111 -6.42 -5.10 4.50
N ALA A 112 -5.32 -4.36 4.65
CA ALA A 112 -4.30 -4.22 3.63
C ALA A 112 -2.94 -4.72 4.13
N LEU A 113 -2.28 -5.51 3.29
CA LEU A 113 -0.95 -6.02 3.54
C LEU A 113 0.00 -5.51 2.45
N ILE A 114 1.02 -4.75 2.85
CA ILE A 114 2.06 -4.23 1.96
C ILE A 114 3.38 -4.93 2.31
N VAL A 115 3.97 -5.62 1.34
CA VAL A 115 5.24 -6.34 1.52
C VAL A 115 6.33 -5.61 0.73
N ALA A 116 7.47 -5.35 1.38
CA ALA A 116 8.62 -4.69 0.77
C ALA A 116 9.94 -5.41 1.15
N PRO A 117 11.01 -5.32 0.32
CA PRO A 117 12.19 -6.18 0.47
C PRO A 117 13.05 -5.83 1.69
N THR A 118 13.10 -4.56 2.09
CA THR A 118 14.04 -4.10 3.12
C THR A 118 13.32 -3.36 4.24
N ARG A 119 13.97 -3.29 5.40
CA ARG A 119 13.48 -2.51 6.55
C ARG A 119 13.33 -1.03 6.20
N GLU A 120 14.27 -0.52 5.44
CA GLU A 120 14.36 0.89 5.06
C GLU A 120 13.15 1.26 4.19
N LEU A 121 12.79 0.40 3.23
CA LEU A 121 11.59 0.57 2.41
C LEU A 121 10.31 0.41 3.22
N VAL A 122 10.22 -0.60 4.11
CA VAL A 122 9.07 -0.73 5.02
C VAL A 122 8.88 0.54 5.86
N SER A 123 9.97 1.10 6.38
CA SER A 123 9.92 2.32 7.19
C SER A 123 9.49 3.54 6.38
N GLN A 124 9.94 3.66 5.12
CA GLN A 124 9.52 4.72 4.20
C GLN A 124 8.03 4.62 3.87
N LEU A 125 7.58 3.42 3.48
CA LEU A 125 6.18 3.11 3.19
C LEU A 125 5.30 3.40 4.42
N TYR A 126 5.67 2.88 5.59
CA TYR A 126 4.95 3.12 6.85
C TYR A 126 4.79 4.63 7.13
N ASN A 127 5.88 5.40 7.03
CA ASN A 127 5.84 6.83 7.28
C ASN A 127 4.95 7.55 6.26
N GLN A 128 5.03 7.21 4.97
CA GLN A 128 4.19 7.79 3.93
C GLN A 128 2.71 7.45 4.14
N THR A 129 2.37 6.18 4.40
CA THR A 129 1.00 5.73 4.70
C THR A 129 0.43 6.46 5.91
N ARG A 130 1.21 6.57 7.00
CA ARG A 130 0.77 7.24 8.23
C ARG A 130 0.49 8.73 8.02
N LYS A 131 1.24 9.43 7.15
CA LYS A 131 1.01 10.84 6.84
C LYS A 131 -0.36 11.05 6.20
N VAL A 132 -0.73 10.22 5.22
CA VAL A 132 -1.99 10.38 4.48
C VAL A 132 -3.19 9.76 5.22
N ALA A 133 -2.96 8.80 6.12
CA ALA A 133 -3.98 8.22 7.01
C ALA A 133 -4.30 9.10 8.26
N GLU A 134 -3.64 10.24 8.44
CA GLU A 134 -3.78 11.05 9.65
C GLU A 134 -5.25 11.44 9.93
N GLY A 135 -5.79 11.00 11.06
CA GLY A 135 -7.15 11.32 11.49
C GLY A 135 -8.26 10.60 10.73
N THR A 136 -7.96 9.78 9.72
CA THR A 136 -8.97 9.05 8.95
C THR A 136 -9.62 7.89 9.72
N GLY A 137 -9.06 7.53 10.87
CA GLY A 137 -9.41 6.33 11.62
C GLY A 137 -8.71 5.05 11.11
N VAL A 138 -8.06 5.11 9.95
CA VAL A 138 -7.29 3.98 9.41
C VAL A 138 -5.94 3.90 10.14
N THR A 139 -5.71 2.80 10.85
CA THR A 139 -4.45 2.57 11.57
C THR A 139 -3.43 1.85 10.69
N VAL A 140 -2.17 2.19 10.91
CA VAL A 140 -1.03 1.63 10.16
C VAL A 140 -0.03 1.06 11.15
N ALA A 141 0.42 -0.16 10.93
CA ALA A 141 1.50 -0.78 11.68
C ALA A 141 2.60 -1.26 10.74
N GLN A 142 3.78 -1.54 11.29
CA GLN A 142 4.90 -2.08 10.54
C GLN A 142 5.61 -3.21 11.27
N CYS A 143 6.12 -4.20 10.54
CA CYS A 143 6.97 -5.24 11.12
C CYS A 143 8.10 -5.66 10.18
N TYR A 144 9.33 -5.64 10.69
CA TYR A 144 10.50 -6.06 9.93
C TYR A 144 11.55 -6.73 10.82
N GLY A 145 12.45 -7.48 10.21
CA GLY A 145 13.52 -8.21 10.90
C GLY A 145 14.46 -7.31 11.72
N ARG A 146 15.18 -7.91 12.67
CA ARG A 146 16.18 -7.24 13.55
C ARG A 146 15.63 -6.15 14.49
N THR A 147 14.32 -5.97 14.56
CA THR A 147 13.63 -5.17 15.58
C THR A 147 13.01 -6.07 16.64
N ASP A 148 12.94 -5.57 17.87
CA ASP A 148 12.24 -6.22 18.98
C ASP A 148 10.81 -6.62 18.56
N ILE A 149 10.52 -7.91 18.73
CA ILE A 149 9.22 -8.51 18.44
C ILE A 149 8.14 -7.88 19.31
N ALA A 150 8.42 -7.62 20.59
CA ALA A 150 7.45 -7.06 21.52
C ALA A 150 6.97 -5.69 21.04
N LYS A 151 7.91 -4.83 20.59
CA LYS A 151 7.59 -3.52 20.02
C LYS A 151 6.70 -3.61 18.79
N CYS A 152 7.02 -4.50 17.84
CA CYS A 152 6.18 -4.69 16.65
C CYS A 152 4.76 -5.15 17.02
N LEU A 153 4.64 -6.07 17.99
CA LEU A 153 3.33 -6.58 18.43
C LEU A 153 2.54 -5.52 19.19
N ASP A 154 3.18 -4.68 19.98
CA ASP A 154 2.51 -3.57 20.67
C ASP A 154 1.99 -2.53 19.69
N ASP A 155 2.72 -2.25 18.61
CA ASP A 155 2.24 -1.36 17.55
C ASP A 155 1.07 -1.98 16.78
N ILE A 156 1.11 -3.28 16.48
CA ILE A 156 -0.03 -4.01 15.90
C ILE A 156 -1.25 -3.95 16.82
N ARG A 157 -1.09 -4.21 18.13
CA ARG A 157 -2.18 -4.22 19.12
C ARG A 157 -2.87 -2.88 19.31
N LYS A 158 -2.23 -1.76 18.97
CA LYS A 158 -2.88 -0.44 18.96
C LYS A 158 -3.86 -0.26 17.79
N GLY A 159 -3.85 -1.19 16.83
CA GLY A 159 -4.70 -1.24 15.67
C GLY A 159 -3.88 -1.43 14.40
N CYS A 160 -4.29 -2.35 13.54
CA CYS A 160 -3.54 -2.71 12.33
C CYS A 160 -4.49 -2.87 11.13
N ASN A 161 -5.07 -1.78 10.61
CA ASN A 161 -5.83 -1.87 9.35
C ASN A 161 -4.91 -2.09 8.15
N ILE A 162 -3.75 -1.43 8.14
CA ILE A 162 -2.71 -1.59 7.13
C ILE A 162 -1.43 -2.09 7.82
N LEU A 163 -0.92 -3.24 7.37
CA LEU A 163 0.36 -3.79 7.82
C LEU A 163 1.41 -3.64 6.71
N VAL A 164 2.51 -2.96 7.02
CA VAL A 164 3.69 -2.87 6.13
C VAL A 164 4.79 -3.78 6.67
N ALA A 165 5.26 -4.75 5.88
CA ALA A 165 6.14 -5.78 6.41
C ALA A 165 7.25 -6.25 5.45
N THR A 166 8.35 -6.74 6.02
CA THR A 166 9.28 -7.59 5.28
C THR A 166 8.78 -9.05 5.26
N PRO A 167 8.99 -9.80 4.17
CA PRO A 167 8.53 -11.19 4.01
C PRO A 167 8.79 -12.10 5.22
N GLY A 168 10.05 -12.20 5.68
CA GLY A 168 10.41 -13.14 6.74
C GLY A 168 9.78 -12.80 8.09
N ARG A 169 9.68 -11.52 8.45
CA ARG A 169 9.04 -11.10 9.71
C ARG A 169 7.52 -11.28 9.66
N LEU A 170 6.90 -11.03 8.50
CA LEU A 170 5.48 -11.32 8.29
C LEU A 170 5.20 -12.81 8.54
N MET A 171 5.97 -13.69 7.90
CA MET A 171 5.78 -15.13 8.05
C MET A 171 6.03 -15.64 9.47
N ASP A 172 7.02 -15.10 10.18
CA ASP A 172 7.22 -15.39 11.61
C ASP A 172 5.98 -15.06 12.44
N PHE A 173 5.28 -13.97 12.11
CA PHE A 173 4.09 -13.54 12.86
C PHE A 173 2.84 -14.33 12.47
N VAL A 174 2.67 -14.64 11.18
CA VAL A 174 1.54 -15.44 10.69
C VAL A 174 1.64 -16.88 11.19
N SER A 175 2.80 -17.53 11.03
CA SER A 175 3.01 -18.93 11.47
C SER A 175 2.84 -19.13 12.98
N LYS A 176 3.10 -18.09 13.78
CA LYS A 176 2.92 -18.11 15.24
C LYS A 176 1.54 -17.61 15.71
N GLY A 177 0.60 -17.36 14.79
CA GLY A 177 -0.75 -16.87 15.11
C GLY A 177 -0.77 -15.49 15.76
N ARG A 178 0.27 -14.68 15.55
CA ARG A 178 0.37 -13.31 16.10
C ARG A 178 -0.34 -12.29 15.20
N VAL A 179 -0.30 -12.53 13.90
CA VAL A 179 -1.05 -11.80 12.87
C VAL A 179 -1.88 -12.81 12.10
N HIS A 180 -3.15 -12.50 11.86
CA HIS A 180 -4.04 -13.29 11.02
C HIS A 180 -4.26 -12.60 9.69
N VAL A 181 -4.40 -13.35 8.60
CA VAL A 181 -4.48 -12.76 7.26
C VAL A 181 -5.88 -12.89 6.64
N ARG A 182 -6.85 -13.41 7.40
CA ARG A 182 -8.28 -13.55 7.06
C ARG A 182 -9.01 -12.31 6.58
N ASN A 183 -8.56 -11.12 6.96
CA ASN A 183 -9.23 -9.88 6.59
C ASN A 183 -8.58 -9.19 5.38
N VAL A 184 -7.54 -9.77 4.79
CA VAL A 184 -6.77 -9.10 3.73
C VAL A 184 -7.60 -8.98 2.46
N GLU A 185 -8.01 -7.76 2.16
CA GLU A 185 -8.70 -7.39 0.91
C GLU A 185 -7.75 -6.76 -0.10
N TYR A 186 -6.65 -6.16 0.38
CA TYR A 186 -5.64 -5.53 -0.47
C TYR A 186 -4.27 -6.14 -0.20
N PHE A 187 -3.66 -6.75 -1.21
CA PHE A 187 -2.33 -7.32 -1.12
C PHE A 187 -1.38 -6.61 -2.09
N ILE A 188 -0.35 -5.96 -1.55
CA ILE A 188 0.59 -5.14 -2.32
C ILE A 188 2.01 -5.69 -2.16
N LEU A 189 2.71 -5.88 -3.27
CA LEU A 189 4.14 -6.24 -3.32
C LEU A 189 4.94 -5.09 -3.92
N ASP A 190 5.60 -4.28 -3.09
CA ASP A 190 6.41 -3.14 -3.56
C ASP A 190 7.86 -3.59 -3.83
N GLU A 191 8.42 -3.18 -4.97
CA GLU A 191 9.73 -3.62 -5.46
C GLU A 191 9.85 -5.16 -5.54
N ALA A 192 8.85 -5.81 -6.13
CA ALA A 192 8.78 -7.28 -6.27
C ALA A 192 9.98 -7.88 -7.01
N ASP A 193 10.52 -7.16 -7.99
CA ASP A 193 11.76 -7.51 -8.71
C ASP A 193 12.97 -7.60 -7.77
N ARG A 194 13.09 -6.67 -6.81
CA ARG A 194 14.14 -6.73 -5.79
C ARG A 194 13.86 -7.82 -4.76
N MET A 195 12.59 -8.08 -4.44
CA MET A 195 12.21 -9.15 -3.53
C MET A 195 12.59 -10.54 -4.05
N LEU A 196 12.65 -10.76 -5.37
CA LEU A 196 13.14 -12.03 -5.94
C LEU A 196 14.58 -12.37 -5.52
N ASN A 197 15.40 -11.36 -5.19
CA ASN A 197 16.77 -11.54 -4.72
C ASN A 197 16.87 -11.67 -3.20
N VAL A 198 15.76 -11.56 -2.46
CA VAL A 198 15.73 -11.72 -1.01
C VAL A 198 15.60 -13.20 -0.68
N ASP A 199 16.56 -13.72 0.09
CA ASP A 199 16.58 -15.12 0.50
C ASP A 199 15.25 -15.55 1.14
N GLY A 200 14.69 -16.64 0.63
CA GLY A 200 13.44 -17.22 1.11
C GLY A 200 12.19 -16.42 0.75
N PHE A 201 12.26 -15.32 -0.01
CA PHE A 201 11.07 -14.55 -0.41
C PHE A 201 10.03 -15.42 -1.11
N GLN A 202 10.42 -16.18 -2.14
CA GLN A 202 9.49 -17.02 -2.90
C GLN A 202 8.81 -18.06 -2.00
N SER A 203 9.56 -18.72 -1.12
CA SER A 203 9.00 -19.67 -0.15
C SER A 203 8.04 -18.97 0.80
N ASN A 204 8.44 -17.83 1.37
CA ASN A 204 7.61 -17.06 2.30
C ASN A 204 6.28 -16.62 1.65
N MET A 205 6.32 -16.15 0.40
CA MET A 205 5.09 -15.75 -0.31
C MET A 205 4.22 -16.96 -0.66
N LEU A 206 4.82 -18.08 -1.07
CA LEU A 206 4.07 -19.31 -1.33
C LEU A 206 3.37 -19.81 -0.06
N ASP A 207 4.11 -19.87 1.06
CA ASP A 207 3.60 -20.27 2.37
C ASP A 207 2.49 -19.32 2.85
N LEU A 208 2.65 -18.01 2.63
CA LEU A 208 1.60 -17.03 2.91
C LEU A 208 0.34 -17.34 2.11
N THR A 209 0.47 -17.56 0.81
CA THR A 209 -0.68 -17.84 -0.07
C THR A 209 -1.35 -19.18 0.21
N HIS A 210 -0.63 -20.13 0.80
CA HIS A 210 -1.15 -21.43 1.23
C HIS A 210 -1.67 -21.42 2.68
N THR A 211 -1.55 -20.30 3.39
CA THR A 211 -2.13 -20.16 4.72
C THR A 211 -3.65 -20.26 4.58
N HIS A 212 -4.28 -21.16 5.35
CA HIS A 212 -5.69 -21.53 5.20
C HIS A 212 -6.69 -20.37 5.23
N ASP A 213 -6.35 -19.30 5.94
CA ASP A 213 -7.19 -18.13 6.11
C ASP A 213 -6.75 -16.96 5.23
N PHE A 214 -5.79 -17.12 4.31
CA PHE A 214 -5.47 -16.07 3.36
C PHE A 214 -6.51 -16.03 2.23
N PRO A 215 -7.21 -14.90 1.99
CA PRO A 215 -8.23 -14.82 0.95
C PRO A 215 -7.67 -15.16 -0.44
N THR A 216 -8.47 -15.85 -1.27
CA THR A 216 -8.06 -16.23 -2.62
C THR A 216 -7.88 -15.00 -3.52
N SER A 217 -7.30 -15.16 -4.71
CA SER A 217 -7.14 -14.06 -5.68
C SER A 217 -8.48 -13.49 -6.17
N GLU A 218 -9.59 -14.20 -6.00
CA GLU A 218 -10.93 -13.69 -6.33
C GLU A 218 -11.56 -12.90 -5.18
N GLN A 219 -11.04 -13.07 -3.96
CA GLN A 219 -11.57 -12.46 -2.74
C GLN A 219 -10.72 -11.28 -2.23
N ARG A 220 -9.54 -11.08 -2.83
CA ARG A 220 -8.66 -9.95 -2.56
C ARG A 220 -8.22 -9.31 -3.86
N GLN A 221 -7.91 -8.03 -3.80
CA GLN A 221 -7.25 -7.30 -4.86
C GLN A 221 -5.73 -7.36 -4.68
N THR A 222 -5.00 -7.67 -5.74
CA THR A 222 -3.54 -7.79 -5.73
C THR A 222 -2.88 -6.73 -6.62
N MET A 223 -1.87 -6.04 -6.08
CA MET A 223 -1.10 -4.98 -6.76
C MET A 223 0.40 -5.28 -6.66
N LEU A 224 1.12 -5.15 -7.78
CA LEU A 224 2.57 -5.32 -7.88
C LEU A 224 3.23 -4.13 -8.59
#